data_AF-A0A8S1UYZ6-F1
#
_entry.id   AF-A0A8S1UYZ6-F1
#
_cell.length_a   1.000
_cell.length_b   1.000
_cell.length_c   1.000
_cell.angle_alpha   90.00
_cell.angle_beta   90.00
_cell.angle_gamma   90.00
#
_symmetry.space_group_name_H-M   'P 1'
#
loop_
_entity.id
_entity.type
_entity.pdbx_description
1 polymer ?
#
loop_
_entity_poly.entity_id
_entity_poly.type
_entity_poly.pdbx_seq_one_letter_code
_entity_poly.pdbx_strand_id
1 'polypeptide(L)'
;MKQQNLFMCQQIAHEGEFIQGFCLNLGCQDLRSQFCLQCGIDPEKHTNCKKDLKGFGQIQGFITKFNQYILDLTNQLNKSYSSVKIKYEEFTKQLDNMKIQLVKISEGLSQQDYKQIQENLQMIKEWYQYSNNQNEIMKQN
;
A
#
# COMPACT_ATOMS: atom_id res chain seq x y z
N MET A 1 -32.45 -3.22 -44.79
CA MET A 1 -31.14 -3.62 -44.24
C MET A 1 -31.34 -4.89 -43.43
N LYS A 2 -30.77 -6.03 -43.85
CA LYS A 2 -30.85 -7.27 -43.06
C LYS A 2 -29.99 -7.09 -41.81
N GLN A 3 -30.59 -7.21 -40.63
CA GLN A 3 -29.86 -7.37 -39.37
C GLN A 3 -28.96 -8.60 -39.53
N GLN A 4 -27.65 -8.40 -39.64
CA GLN A 4 -26.71 -9.51 -39.59
C GLN A 4 -26.79 -10.09 -38.18
N ASN A 5 -27.23 -11.35 -38.06
CA ASN A 5 -27.17 -12.07 -36.79
C ASN A 5 -25.69 -12.24 -36.43
N LEU A 6 -25.21 -11.42 -35.49
CA LEU A 6 -23.80 -11.27 -35.10
C LEU A 6 -23.17 -12.55 -34.51
N PHE A 7 -23.97 -13.57 -34.20
CA PHE A 7 -23.54 -14.83 -33.60
C PHE A 7 -23.77 -16.05 -34.49
N MET A 8 -23.92 -15.81 -35.80
CA MET A 8 -24.09 -16.87 -36.79
C MET A 8 -22.88 -16.91 -37.72
N CYS A 9 -22.50 -18.11 -38.12
CA CYS A 9 -21.41 -18.33 -39.02
C CYS A 9 -21.75 -17.78 -40.41
N GLN A 10 -20.79 -17.07 -41.00
CA GLN A 10 -20.93 -16.41 -42.30
C GLN A 10 -20.24 -17.16 -43.46
N GLN A 11 -19.76 -18.41 -43.26
CA GLN A 11 -19.22 -19.16 -44.42
C GLN A 11 -20.36 -19.84 -45.14
N ILE A 12 -20.34 -19.78 -46.47
CA ILE A 12 -21.38 -20.35 -47.34
C ILE A 12 -21.70 -21.81 -46.99
N ALA A 13 -20.69 -22.61 -46.64
CA ALA A 13 -20.85 -24.04 -46.36
C ALA A 13 -21.59 -24.37 -45.05
N HIS A 14 -21.67 -23.42 -44.11
CA HIS A 14 -22.33 -23.61 -42.80
C HIS A 14 -22.93 -22.28 -42.32
N GLU A 15 -23.52 -21.56 -43.27
CA GLU A 15 -24.20 -20.31 -43.00
C GLU A 15 -25.37 -20.55 -42.05
N GLY A 16 -25.46 -19.76 -40.99
CA GLY A 16 -26.51 -19.91 -39.98
C GLY A 16 -26.20 -20.92 -38.85
N GLU A 17 -25.01 -21.52 -38.80
CA GLU A 17 -24.57 -22.22 -37.59
C GLU A 17 -24.21 -21.23 -36.47
N PHE A 18 -24.51 -21.57 -35.22
CA PHE A 18 -24.10 -20.74 -34.08
C PHE A 18 -22.58 -20.73 -33.92
N ILE A 19 -22.03 -19.53 -33.70
CA ILE A 19 -20.66 -19.38 -33.25
C ILE A 19 -20.53 -20.03 -31.86
N GLN A 20 -19.47 -20.82 -31.65
CA GLN A 20 -19.17 -21.50 -30.40
C GLN A 20 -18.11 -20.76 -29.56
N GLY A 21 -17.31 -19.91 -30.20
CA GLY A 21 -16.32 -19.08 -29.53
C GLY A 21 -15.35 -18.40 -30.48
N PHE A 22 -14.14 -18.15 -30.00
CA PHE A 22 -13.11 -17.42 -30.73
C PHE A 22 -11.76 -18.14 -30.75
N CYS A 23 -11.03 -17.98 -31.84
CA CYS A 23 -9.61 -18.28 -31.96
C CYS A 23 -8.82 -17.11 -31.38
N LEU A 24 -7.98 -17.39 -30.39
CA LEU A 24 -7.12 -16.39 -29.75
C LEU A 24 -5.76 -16.21 -30.46
N ASN A 25 -5.51 -16.95 -31.53
CA ASN A 25 -4.30 -16.82 -32.32
C ASN A 25 -4.33 -15.51 -33.11
N LEU A 26 -3.26 -14.71 -33.02
CA LEU A 26 -3.16 -13.40 -33.68
C LEU A 26 -3.41 -13.49 -35.19
N GLY A 27 -2.90 -14.52 -35.87
CA GLY A 27 -3.09 -14.70 -37.31
C GLY A 27 -4.54 -14.96 -37.73
N CYS A 28 -5.37 -15.47 -36.81
CA CYS A 28 -6.81 -15.65 -37.05
C CYS A 28 -7.62 -14.43 -36.62
N GLN A 29 -7.10 -13.53 -35.78
CA GLN A 29 -7.84 -12.35 -35.32
C GLN A 29 -8.11 -11.37 -36.46
N ASP A 30 -7.16 -11.22 -37.39
CA ASP A 30 -7.26 -10.27 -38.51
C ASP A 30 -8.19 -10.75 -39.63
N LEU A 31 -8.36 -12.06 -39.79
CA LEU A 31 -9.14 -12.66 -40.88
C LEU A 31 -10.51 -13.14 -40.40
N ARG A 32 -10.54 -13.95 -39.35
CA ARG A 32 -11.77 -14.54 -38.81
C ARG A 32 -11.49 -15.18 -37.45
N SER A 33 -11.74 -14.42 -36.38
CA SER A 33 -11.59 -14.93 -35.02
C SER A 33 -12.71 -15.89 -34.62
N GLN A 34 -13.90 -15.77 -35.19
CA GLN A 34 -15.09 -16.54 -34.78
C GLN A 34 -15.14 -17.92 -35.43
N PHE A 35 -15.50 -18.95 -34.65
CA PHE A 35 -15.68 -20.30 -35.16
C PHE A 35 -17.03 -20.91 -34.72
N CYS A 36 -17.72 -21.57 -35.65
CA CYS A 36 -18.76 -22.56 -35.35
C CYS A 36 -18.14 -23.95 -35.19
N LEU A 37 -18.96 -24.97 -34.89
CA LEU A 37 -18.48 -26.35 -34.74
C LEU A 37 -17.69 -26.82 -35.96
N GLN A 38 -18.22 -26.60 -37.16
CA GLN A 38 -17.56 -27.04 -38.40
C GLN A 38 -16.25 -26.29 -38.66
N CYS A 39 -16.22 -24.97 -38.44
CA CYS A 39 -14.97 -24.19 -38.53
C CYS A 39 -13.89 -24.74 -37.60
N GLY A 40 -14.24 -25.09 -36.35
CA GLY A 40 -13.26 -25.52 -35.36
C GLY A 40 -12.69 -26.92 -35.59
N ILE A 41 -13.38 -27.75 -36.37
CA ILE A 41 -12.94 -29.11 -36.74
C ILE A 41 -12.18 -29.09 -38.08
N ASP A 42 -12.49 -28.13 -38.95
CA ASP A 42 -11.90 -27.96 -40.27
C ASP A 42 -10.36 -27.82 -40.18
N PRO A 43 -9.62 -28.83 -40.67
CA PRO A 43 -8.17 -28.85 -40.60
C PRO A 43 -7.52 -27.84 -41.54
N GLU A 44 -8.21 -27.24 -42.50
CA GLU A 44 -7.65 -26.21 -43.38
C GLU A 44 -7.77 -24.79 -42.79
N LYS A 45 -8.70 -24.58 -41.86
CA LYS A 45 -8.97 -23.24 -41.28
C LYS A 45 -8.21 -22.95 -39.99
N HIS A 46 -8.05 -23.95 -39.13
CA HIS A 46 -7.37 -23.80 -37.84
C HIS A 46 -6.27 -24.86 -37.62
N THR A 47 -5.59 -25.27 -38.69
CA THR A 47 -4.56 -26.34 -38.69
C THR A 47 -3.52 -26.16 -37.58
N ASN A 48 -3.04 -24.92 -37.39
CA ASN A 48 -1.93 -24.60 -36.50
C ASN A 48 -2.36 -23.92 -35.18
N CYS A 49 -3.66 -23.64 -35.03
CA CYS A 49 -4.19 -22.84 -33.92
C CYS A 49 -5.41 -23.48 -33.24
N LYS A 50 -5.64 -24.79 -33.43
CA LYS A 50 -6.73 -25.53 -32.76
C LYS A 50 -6.70 -25.38 -31.24
N LYS A 51 -5.51 -25.33 -30.63
CA LYS A 51 -5.33 -25.10 -29.19
C LYS A 51 -5.78 -23.70 -28.72
N ASP A 52 -5.84 -22.74 -29.65
CA ASP A 52 -6.20 -21.35 -29.41
C ASP A 52 -7.70 -21.12 -29.61
N LEU A 53 -8.45 -22.12 -30.08
CA LEU A 53 -9.91 -22.09 -30.10
C LEU A 53 -10.44 -22.18 -28.67
N LYS A 54 -11.11 -21.13 -28.21
CA LYS A 54 -11.75 -21.06 -26.90
C LYS A 54 -13.23 -20.82 -27.06
N GLY A 55 -14.01 -21.74 -26.52
CA GLY A 55 -15.46 -21.58 -26.42
C GLY A 55 -15.82 -20.46 -25.44
N PHE A 56 -17.03 -19.91 -25.56
CA PHE A 56 -17.50 -18.84 -24.67
C PHE A 56 -17.36 -19.18 -23.18
N GLY A 57 -17.71 -20.40 -22.77
CA GLY A 57 -17.57 -20.83 -21.36
C GLY A 57 -16.11 -20.87 -20.88
N GLN A 58 -15.16 -21.20 -21.75
CA GLN A 58 -13.73 -21.17 -21.41
C GLN A 58 -13.23 -19.74 -21.26
N ILE A 59 -13.66 -18.84 -22.15
CA ILE A 59 -13.33 -17.41 -22.10
C ILE A 59 -13.92 -16.78 -20.84
N GLN A 60 -15.21 -17.04 -20.57
CA GLN A 60 -15.88 -16.58 -19.36
C GLN A 60 -15.18 -17.11 -18.10
N GLY A 61 -14.82 -18.39 -18.08
CA GLY A 61 -14.07 -18.98 -16.97
C GLY A 61 -12.69 -18.32 -16.76
N PHE A 62 -11.99 -17.97 -17.85
CA PHE A 62 -10.74 -17.21 -17.76
C PHE A 62 -10.97 -15.82 -17.18
N ILE A 63 -11.94 -15.07 -17.69
CA ILE A 63 -12.29 -13.72 -17.21
C ILE A 63 -12.66 -13.76 -15.73
N THR A 64 -13.50 -14.71 -15.32
CA THR A 64 -13.91 -14.85 -13.91
C THR A 64 -12.71 -15.13 -12.99
N LYS A 65 -11.84 -16.07 -13.37
CA LYS A 65 -10.63 -16.37 -12.59
C LYS A 65 -9.67 -15.18 -12.52
N PHE A 66 -9.50 -14.48 -13.63
CA PHE A 66 -8.66 -13.29 -13.70
C PHE A 66 -9.20 -12.19 -12.79
N ASN A 67 -10.51 -11.91 -12.85
CA ASN A 67 -11.15 -10.92 -11.99
C ASN A 67 -11.05 -11.30 -10.51
N GLN A 68 -11.23 -12.58 -10.16
CA GLN A 68 -11.06 -13.05 -8.80
C GLN A 68 -9.63 -12.83 -8.31
N TYR A 69 -8.63 -13.16 -9.13
CA TYR A 69 -7.22 -12.93 -8.80
C TYR A 69 -6.90 -11.45 -8.56
N ILE A 70 -7.42 -10.56 -9.41
CA ILE A 70 -7.27 -9.10 -9.24
C ILE A 70 -7.93 -8.61 -7.95
N LEU A 71 -9.12 -9.11 -7.62
CA LEU A 71 -9.80 -8.79 -6.36
C LEU A 71 -8.98 -9.24 -5.15
N ASP A 72 -8.41 -10.45 -5.21
CA ASP A 72 -7.58 -10.99 -4.13
C ASP A 72 -6.29 -10.16 -3.94
N LEU A 73 -5.63 -9.76 -5.03
CA LEU A 73 -4.47 -8.85 -4.98
C LEU A 73 -4.83 -7.49 -4.40
N THR A 74 -5.96 -6.92 -4.82
CA THR A 74 -6.46 -5.62 -4.31
C THR A 74 -6.71 -5.69 -2.81
N ASN A 75 -7.31 -6.78 -2.33
CA ASN A 75 -7.55 -7.01 -0.92
C ASN A 75 -6.25 -7.16 -0.12
N GLN A 76 -5.24 -7.85 -0.66
CA GLN A 76 -3.92 -7.95 -0.04
C GLN A 76 -3.25 -6.58 0.08
N LEU A 77 -3.26 -5.78 -0.99
CA LEU A 77 -2.70 -4.43 -0.99
C LEU A 77 -3.38 -3.54 0.05
N ASN A 78 -4.71 -3.56 0.12
CA ASN A 78 -5.48 -2.79 1.10
C ASN A 78 -5.17 -3.18 2.55
N LYS A 79 -4.96 -4.47 2.81
CA LYS A 79 -4.53 -4.95 4.14
C LYS A 79 -3.14 -4.44 4.50
N SER A 80 -2.18 -4.54 3.59
CA SER A 80 -0.82 -4.04 3.80
C SER A 80 -0.81 -2.51 4.03
N TYR A 81 -1.54 -1.76 3.19
CA TYR A 81 -1.68 -0.31 3.35
C TYR A 81 -2.27 0.06 4.71
N SER A 82 -3.37 -0.60 5.12
CA SER A 82 -4.00 -0.35 6.41
C SER A 82 -3.05 -0.63 7.58
N SER A 83 -2.28 -1.72 7.50
CA SER A 83 -1.28 -2.05 8.53
C SER A 83 -0.17 -1.01 8.64
N VAL A 84 0.35 -0.52 7.50
CA VAL A 84 1.36 0.54 7.48
C VAL A 84 0.79 1.84 8.05
N LYS A 85 -0.43 2.21 7.67
CA LYS A 85 -1.10 3.41 8.17
C LYS A 85 -1.27 3.37 9.70
N ILE A 86 -1.74 2.26 10.24
CA ILE A 86 -1.90 2.09 11.70
C ILE A 86 -0.54 2.24 12.41
N LYS A 87 0.49 1.53 11.95
CA LYS A 87 1.83 1.63 12.54
C LYS A 87 2.40 3.05 12.48
N TYR A 88 2.17 3.76 11.38
CA TYR A 88 2.58 5.15 11.23
C TYR A 88 1.89 6.07 12.25
N GLU A 89 0.57 5.93 12.42
CA GLU A 89 -0.19 6.69 13.40
C GLU A 89 0.24 6.38 14.84
N GLU A 90 0.51 5.11 15.16
CA GLU A 90 1.03 4.69 16.45
C GLU A 90 2.41 5.30 16.73
N PHE A 91 3.32 5.24 15.76
CA PHE A 91 4.67 5.77 15.89
C PHE A 91 4.66 7.30 16.06
N THR A 92 3.79 7.99 15.32
CA THR A 92 3.62 9.44 15.45
C THR A 92 3.18 9.82 16.87
N LYS A 93 2.19 9.11 17.43
CA LYS A 93 1.75 9.32 18.83
C LYS A 93 2.85 9.03 19.85
N GLN A 94 3.65 7.99 19.62
CA GLN A 94 4.79 7.67 20.48
C GLN A 94 5.83 8.80 20.48
N LEU A 95 6.17 9.33 19.30
CA LEU A 95 7.10 10.45 19.17
C LEU A 95 6.59 11.71 19.87
N ASP A 96 5.30 12.04 19.73
CA ASP A 96 4.71 13.18 20.43
C ASP A 96 4.77 13.02 21.95
N ASN A 97 4.47 11.81 22.45
CA ASN A 97 4.62 11.51 23.88
C ASN A 97 6.06 11.62 24.36
N MET A 98 7.03 11.09 23.60
CA MET A 98 8.45 11.20 23.93
C MET A 98 8.91 12.65 23.95
N LYS A 99 8.46 13.48 23.00
CA LYS A 99 8.74 14.92 22.98
C LYS A 99 8.23 15.60 24.25
N ILE A 100 7.00 15.31 24.66
CA ILE A 100 6.42 15.85 25.90
C ILE A 100 7.24 15.42 27.12
N GLN A 101 7.65 14.15 27.19
CA GLN A 101 8.48 13.66 28.29
C GLN A 101 9.86 14.33 28.33
N LEU A 102 10.51 14.52 27.19
CA LEU A 102 11.80 15.22 27.10
C LEU A 102 11.69 16.67 27.58
N VAL A 103 10.62 17.39 27.22
CA VAL A 103 10.37 18.74 27.72
C VAL A 103 10.25 18.74 29.24
N LYS A 104 9.45 17.83 29.81
CA LYS A 104 9.29 17.71 31.28
C LYS A 104 10.60 17.39 31.99
N ILE A 105 11.43 16.50 31.42
CA ILE A 105 12.75 16.18 31.97
C ILE A 105 13.65 17.44 31.94
N SER A 106 13.67 18.15 30.82
CA SER A 106 14.46 19.38 30.67
C SER A 106 14.05 20.46 31.67
N GLU A 107 12.75 20.66 31.88
CA GLU A 107 12.21 21.59 32.87
C GLU A 107 12.60 21.17 34.29
N GLY A 108 12.47 19.89 34.62
CA GLY A 108 12.84 19.34 35.93
C GLY A 108 14.33 19.51 36.24
N LEU A 109 15.22 19.24 35.27
CA LEU A 109 16.66 19.45 35.42
C LEU A 109 16.98 20.93 35.63
N SER A 110 16.37 21.83 34.84
CA SER A 110 16.57 23.28 34.98
C SER A 110 16.17 23.79 36.37
N GLN A 111 15.08 23.25 36.94
CA GLN A 111 14.65 23.59 38.30
C GLN A 111 15.63 23.08 39.37
N GLN A 112 16.19 21.88 39.19
CA GLN A 112 17.20 21.32 40.09
C GLN A 112 18.49 22.16 40.07
N ASP A 113 18.98 22.50 38.87
CA ASP A 113 20.16 23.35 38.70
C ASP A 113 19.97 24.71 39.38
N TYR A 114 18.80 25.33 39.16
CA TYR A 114 18.46 26.61 39.80
C TYR A 114 18.46 26.50 41.33
N LYS A 115 17.84 25.45 41.87
CA LYS A 115 17.79 25.22 43.32
C LYS A 115 19.19 25.00 43.90
N GLN A 116 20.04 24.23 43.23
CA GLN A 116 21.40 23.97 43.66
C GLN A 116 22.25 25.26 43.65
N ILE A 117 22.10 26.10 42.63
CA ILE A 117 22.74 27.43 42.60
C ILE A 117 22.26 28.28 43.77
N GLN A 118 20.95 28.31 44.04
CA GLN A 118 20.36 29.08 45.14
C GLN A 118 20.91 28.65 46.51
N GLU A 119 21.01 27.34 46.77
CA GLU A 119 21.59 26.78 48.00
C GLU A 119 23.08 27.14 48.15
N ASN A 120 23.86 27.02 47.06
CA ASN A 120 25.27 27.40 47.06
C ASN A 120 25.47 28.90 47.33
N LEU A 121 24.61 29.75 46.77
CA LEU A 121 24.68 31.20 46.94
C LEU A 121 24.44 31.62 48.40
N GLN A 122 23.56 30.91 49.10
CA GLN A 122 23.32 31.12 50.52
C GLN A 122 24.55 30.78 51.36
N MET A 123 25.18 29.62 51.13
CA MET A 123 26.44 29.26 51.81
C MET A 123 27.55 30.28 51.54
N ILE A 124 27.69 30.78 50.31
CA ILE A 124 28.70 31.80 49.98
C ILE A 124 28.44 33.11 50.75
N LYS A 125 27.18 33.54 50.86
CA LYS A 125 26.80 34.73 51.63
C LYS A 125 27.14 34.57 53.11
N GLU A 126 26.80 33.42 53.70
CA GLU A 126 27.09 33.10 55.10
C GLU A 126 28.60 33.06 55.36
N TRP A 127 29.38 32.45 54.46
CA TRP A 127 30.83 32.43 54.54
C TRP A 127 31.44 33.84 54.47
N TYR A 128 30.95 34.68 53.57
CA TYR A 128 31.42 36.05 53.43
C TYR A 128 31.09 36.90 54.67
N GLN A 129 29.88 36.77 55.22
CA GLN A 129 29.50 37.43 56.47
C GLN A 129 30.38 36.99 57.64
N TYR A 130 30.61 35.68 57.78
CA TYR A 130 31.51 35.14 58.81
C TYR A 130 32.93 35.71 58.67
N SER A 131 33.49 35.70 57.45
CA SER A 131 34.82 36.22 57.17
C SER A 131 34.95 37.72 57.48
N ASN A 132 33.94 38.53 57.14
CA ASN A 132 33.93 39.95 57.47
C ASN A 132 33.84 40.20 58.99
N ASN A 133 32.98 39.47 59.70
CA ASN A 133 32.87 39.61 61.16
C ASN A 133 34.19 39.23 61.85
N GLN A 134 34.87 38.17 61.40
CA GLN A 134 36.21 37.81 61.89
C GLN A 134 37.23 38.94 61.66
N ASN A 135 37.23 39.54 60.47
CA ASN A 135 38.13 40.64 60.15
C ASN A 135 37.85 41.91 60.96
N GLU A 136 36.59 42.21 61.31
CA GLU A 136 36.25 43.34 62.18
C GLU A 136 36.68 43.11 63.63
N ILE A 137 36.52 41.89 64.15
CA ILE A 137 36.98 41.51 65.50
C ILE A 137 38.51 41.64 65.60
N MET A 138 39.25 41.23 64.56
CA MET A 138 40.71 41.37 64.53
C MET A 138 41.19 42.83 64.39
N LYS A 139 40.35 43.76 63.93
CA LYS A 139 40.69 45.20 63.86
C LYS A 139 40.40 45.95 65.16
N GLN A 140 39.63 45.35 66.08
CA GLN A 140 39.26 45.96 67.37
C GLN A 140 40.17 45.51 68.53
N ASN A 141 41.01 44.49 68.31
CA ASN A 141 42.07 44.06 69.24
C ASN A 141 43.43 44.60 68.78
#